data_AF-A0A6D0I506-F1
#
_entry.id   AF-A0A6D0I506-F1
#
_cell.length_a   1.000
_cell.length_b   1.000
_cell.length_c   1.000
_cell.angle_alpha   90.00
_cell.angle_beta   90.00
_cell.angle_gamma   90.00
#
_symmetry.space_group_name_H-M   'P 1'
#
loop_
_entity.id
_entity.type
_entity.pdbx_description
1 polymer ?
#
loop_
_entity_poly.entity_id
_entity_poly.type
_entity_poly.pdbx_seq_one_letter_code
_entity_poly.pdbx_strand_id
1 'polypeptide(L)'
;RSIHTLRRQRGSAMKILVRENTASLRATDERLLLACGANMVIPWNAPLSRCLTMIESVQGQKFSRYVPEDITTLLSMTQPLKLRGFQKWDVFCNAVNNMMNNPLLPAPGKGVLVALRPVPGIRVEQALTLCRPNRTGDIMTIGGNRLVLFLSFCRINDLDTALNHIFPLPTGDIFSNRMVWFEDDQISAELVQMRLLAPEQWGMPLPLTQSSKPVINAEHNGRHWRRIPEPMRLLDDAVERSS
;
A
#
# COMPACT_ATOMS: atom_id res chain seq x y z
N ARG A 1 -5.87 -14.94 7.45
CA ARG A 1 -6.66 -15.54 8.55
C ARG A 1 -7.46 -16.75 8.06
N SER A 2 -8.46 -16.59 7.19
CA SER A 2 -9.30 -17.70 6.72
C SER A 2 -8.52 -18.89 6.13
N ILE A 3 -7.49 -18.63 5.33
CA ILE A 3 -6.62 -19.67 4.74
C ILE A 3 -5.94 -20.53 5.82
N HIS A 4 -5.39 -19.88 6.85
CA HIS A 4 -4.73 -20.55 7.96
C HIS A 4 -5.71 -21.43 8.74
N THR A 5 -6.88 -20.91 9.07
CA THR A 5 -7.96 -21.66 9.74
C THR A 5 -8.39 -22.87 8.91
N LEU A 6 -8.64 -22.70 7.60
CA LEU A 6 -9.01 -23.80 6.71
C LEU A 6 -7.93 -24.87 6.64
N ARG A 7 -6.66 -24.49 6.51
CA ARG A 7 -5.55 -25.44 6.43
C ARG A 7 -5.40 -26.25 7.72
N ARG A 8 -5.52 -25.61 8.88
CA ARG A 8 -5.43 -26.28 10.19
C ARG A 8 -6.63 -27.19 10.45
N GLN A 9 -7.85 -26.76 10.12
CA GLN A 9 -9.06 -27.51 10.42
C GLN A 9 -9.38 -28.63 9.41
N ARG A 10 -9.01 -28.46 8.13
CA ARG A 10 -9.43 -29.36 7.03
C ARG A 10 -8.29 -30.21 6.49
N GLY A 11 -7.07 -30.04 6.98
CA GLY A 11 -5.91 -30.87 6.67
C GLY A 11 -5.28 -30.61 5.30
N SER A 12 -4.45 -31.57 4.85
CA SER A 12 -3.56 -31.43 3.68
C SER A 12 -4.21 -31.72 2.33
N ALA A 13 -5.37 -32.38 2.31
CA ALA A 13 -6.07 -32.79 1.09
C ALA A 13 -6.88 -31.65 0.44
N MET A 14 -7.20 -30.58 1.18
CA MET A 14 -7.91 -29.41 0.64
C MET A 14 -6.97 -28.56 -0.22
N LYS A 15 -7.43 -28.13 -1.39
CA LYS A 15 -6.72 -27.19 -2.26
C LYS A 15 -7.26 -25.78 -2.01
N ILE A 16 -6.38 -24.88 -1.59
CA ILE A 16 -6.73 -23.49 -1.29
C ILE A 16 -5.98 -22.61 -2.30
N LEU A 17 -6.71 -21.89 -3.14
CA LEU A 17 -6.16 -20.98 -4.12
C LEU A 17 -6.59 -19.55 -3.80
N VAL A 18 -5.73 -18.58 -4.09
CA VAL A 18 -6.07 -17.15 -3.99
C VAL A 18 -6.01 -16.56 -5.39
N ARG A 19 -7.16 -16.12 -5.90
CA ARG A 19 -7.25 -15.40 -7.17
C ARG A 19 -7.11 -13.90 -6.93
N GLU A 20 -6.05 -13.32 -7.44
CA GLU A 20 -5.91 -11.87 -7.50
C GLU A 20 -6.72 -11.33 -8.69
N ASN A 21 -7.72 -10.48 -8.42
CA ASN A 21 -8.54 -9.85 -9.46
C ASN A 21 -7.99 -8.49 -9.91
N THR A 22 -7.38 -7.76 -8.98
CA THR A 22 -6.80 -6.43 -9.17
C THR A 22 -5.35 -6.46 -8.72
N ALA A 23 -4.46 -5.86 -9.51
CA ALA A 23 -3.03 -5.73 -9.23
C ALA A 23 -2.81 -5.02 -7.89
N SER A 24 -2.64 -5.80 -6.83
CA SER A 24 -2.65 -5.31 -5.46
C SER A 24 -1.82 -6.19 -4.55
N LEU A 25 -1.65 -7.47 -4.86
CA LEU A 25 -0.93 -8.38 -4.00
C LEU A 25 0.58 -8.14 -4.14
N ARG A 26 1.25 -7.81 -3.03
CA ARG A 26 2.70 -7.65 -2.99
C ARG A 26 3.37 -9.00 -2.78
N ALA A 27 4.67 -9.07 -3.09
CA ALA A 27 5.45 -10.30 -2.96
C ALA A 27 5.47 -10.87 -1.52
N THR A 28 5.38 -10.01 -0.49
CA THR A 28 5.26 -10.48 0.89
C THR A 28 3.89 -10.97 1.27
N ASP A 29 2.84 -10.28 0.85
CA ASP A 29 1.48 -10.74 1.06
C ASP A 29 1.30 -12.09 0.35
N GLU A 30 1.83 -12.25 -0.86
CA GLU A 30 1.88 -13.52 -1.58
C GLU A 30 2.60 -14.63 -0.77
N ARG A 31 3.81 -14.35 -0.27
CA ARG A 31 4.56 -15.29 0.59
C ARG A 31 3.80 -15.62 1.88
N LEU A 32 3.14 -14.64 2.50
CA LEU A 32 2.32 -14.85 3.69
C LEU A 32 1.15 -15.77 3.41
N LEU A 33 0.44 -15.57 2.30
CA LEU A 33 -0.70 -16.41 1.93
C LEU A 33 -0.25 -17.87 1.68
N LEU A 34 0.89 -18.06 1.02
CA LEU A 34 1.49 -19.38 0.82
C LEU A 34 1.92 -20.03 2.14
N ALA A 35 2.54 -19.27 3.05
CA ALA A 35 2.94 -19.73 4.38
C ALA A 35 1.74 -20.02 5.30
N CYS A 36 0.64 -19.28 5.14
CA CYS A 36 -0.64 -19.55 5.83
C CYS A 36 -1.29 -20.86 5.39
N GLY A 37 -0.89 -21.45 4.25
CA GLY A 37 -1.45 -22.71 3.78
C GLY A 37 -2.08 -22.68 2.40
N ALA A 38 -1.97 -21.58 1.65
CA ALA A 38 -2.40 -21.55 0.26
C ALA A 38 -1.52 -22.46 -0.60
N ASN A 39 -2.12 -23.22 -1.51
CA ASN A 39 -1.40 -24.03 -2.48
C ASN A 39 -0.73 -23.13 -3.51
N MET A 40 -1.49 -22.19 -4.06
CA MET A 40 -1.06 -21.32 -5.15
C MET A 40 -1.81 -19.99 -5.14
N VAL A 41 -1.12 -18.94 -5.58
CA VAL A 41 -1.70 -17.63 -5.88
C VAL A 41 -1.78 -17.48 -7.39
N ILE A 42 -2.96 -17.12 -7.90
CA ILE A 42 -3.20 -16.90 -9.32
C ILE A 42 -3.12 -15.38 -9.56
N PRO A 43 -2.09 -14.88 -10.26
CA PRO A 43 -1.84 -13.44 -10.39
C PRO A 43 -2.88 -12.75 -11.27
N TRP A 44 -3.05 -11.44 -11.08
CA TRP A 44 -4.05 -10.64 -11.80
C TRP A 44 -3.88 -10.66 -13.33
N ASN A 45 -2.64 -10.74 -13.81
CA ASN A 45 -2.31 -10.76 -15.23
C ASN A 45 -2.66 -12.09 -15.93
N ALA A 46 -3.00 -13.14 -15.19
CA ALA A 46 -3.44 -14.40 -15.77
C ALA A 46 -4.92 -14.28 -16.21
N PRO A 47 -5.27 -14.51 -17.50
CA PRO A 47 -6.66 -14.49 -17.96
C PRO A 47 -7.46 -15.68 -17.39
N LEU A 48 -8.78 -15.65 -17.54
CA LEU A 48 -9.67 -16.71 -17.03
C LEU A 48 -9.29 -18.10 -17.54
N SER A 49 -8.94 -18.23 -18.83
CA SER A 49 -8.47 -19.49 -19.40
C SER A 49 -7.27 -20.06 -18.65
N ARG A 50 -6.27 -19.21 -18.37
CA ARG A 50 -5.07 -19.60 -17.60
C ARG A 50 -5.38 -19.88 -16.13
N CYS A 51 -6.32 -19.15 -15.54
CA CYS A 51 -6.84 -19.40 -14.20
C CYS A 51 -7.44 -20.81 -14.07
N LEU A 52 -8.28 -21.22 -15.02
CA LEU A 52 -8.87 -22.57 -15.05
C LEU A 52 -7.80 -23.67 -15.21
N THR A 53 -6.81 -23.48 -16.08
CA THR A 53 -5.67 -24.41 -16.19
C THR A 53 -4.91 -24.54 -14.87
N MET A 54 -4.73 -23.42 -14.16
CA MET A 54 -4.08 -23.40 -12.85
C MET A 54 -4.90 -24.13 -11.77
N ILE A 55 -6.23 -24.01 -11.79
CA ILE A 55 -7.12 -24.75 -10.87
C ILE A 55 -7.01 -26.27 -11.10
N GLU A 56 -6.91 -26.70 -12.35
CA GLU A 56 -6.74 -28.13 -12.66
C GLU A 56 -5.35 -28.64 -12.24
N SER A 57 -4.31 -27.81 -12.42
CA SER A 57 -2.93 -28.21 -12.10
C SER A 57 -2.68 -28.57 -10.64
N VAL A 58 -3.51 -28.12 -9.71
CA VAL A 58 -3.38 -28.43 -8.28
C VAL A 58 -4.21 -29.65 -7.84
N GLN A 59 -4.99 -30.26 -8.75
CA GLN A 59 -5.70 -31.49 -8.44
C GLN A 59 -4.70 -32.63 -8.16
N GLY A 60 -5.01 -33.46 -7.16
CA GLY A 60 -4.11 -34.52 -6.69
C GLY A 60 -2.95 -34.06 -5.79
N GLN A 61 -2.62 -32.76 -5.73
CA GLN A 61 -1.57 -32.26 -4.85
C GLN A 61 -1.98 -32.33 -3.37
N LYS A 62 -1.13 -32.93 -2.53
CA LYS A 62 -1.24 -32.86 -1.06
C LYS A 62 -0.34 -31.75 -0.53
N PHE A 63 -0.88 -30.93 0.37
CA PHE A 63 -0.11 -29.87 1.01
C PHE A 63 0.84 -30.46 2.07
N SER A 64 2.15 -30.39 1.84
CA SER A 64 3.18 -30.98 2.71
C SER A 64 3.94 -29.97 3.58
N ARG A 65 3.78 -28.67 3.32
CA ARG A 65 4.50 -27.63 4.08
C ARG A 65 3.97 -27.56 5.52
N TYR A 66 4.87 -27.32 6.47
CA TYR A 66 4.49 -27.05 7.86
C TYR A 66 3.79 -25.69 7.95
N VAL A 67 2.67 -25.64 8.66
CA VAL A 67 1.95 -24.38 8.98
C VAL A 67 1.92 -24.23 10.50
N PRO A 68 2.53 -23.16 11.05
CA PRO A 68 2.50 -22.87 12.47
C PRO A 68 1.07 -22.86 13.04
N GLU A 69 0.93 -23.30 14.28
CA GLU A 69 -0.37 -23.32 14.96
C GLU A 69 -0.90 -21.91 15.22
N ASP A 70 -0.04 -21.01 15.70
CA ASP A 70 -0.41 -19.61 15.90
C ASP A 70 -0.12 -18.76 14.65
N ILE A 71 -1.16 -18.09 14.15
CA ILE A 71 -1.06 -17.17 13.01
C ILE A 71 -0.22 -15.93 13.33
N THR A 72 -0.08 -15.53 14.61
CA THR A 72 0.70 -14.34 14.97
C THR A 72 2.17 -14.49 14.55
N THR A 73 2.71 -15.71 14.61
CA THR A 73 4.08 -16.01 14.15
C THR A 73 4.26 -15.82 12.65
N LEU A 74 3.21 -16.07 11.85
CA LEU A 74 3.24 -15.81 10.41
C LEU A 74 3.09 -14.31 10.13
N LEU A 75 2.26 -13.60 10.89
CA LEU A 75 2.05 -12.17 10.74
C LEU A 75 3.31 -11.37 11.11
N SER A 76 4.06 -11.80 12.14
CA SER A 76 5.31 -11.15 12.54
C SER A 76 6.39 -11.24 11.46
N MET A 77 6.44 -12.33 10.69
CA MET A 77 7.34 -12.48 9.54
C MET A 77 7.08 -11.46 8.42
N THR A 78 5.88 -10.88 8.35
CA THR A 78 5.48 -9.91 7.31
C THR A 78 5.37 -8.47 7.77
N GLN A 79 5.56 -8.19 9.06
CA GLN A 79 5.44 -6.85 9.63
C GLN A 79 6.77 -6.31 10.18
N PRO A 80 7.84 -6.19 9.37
CA PRO A 80 9.05 -5.51 9.84
C PRO A 80 8.81 -4.02 10.10
N LEU A 81 7.84 -3.40 9.41
CA LEU A 81 7.47 -2.01 9.60
C LEU A 81 6.00 -1.89 10.02
N LYS A 82 5.76 -1.66 11.31
CA LYS A 82 4.41 -1.42 11.87
C LYS A 82 3.89 -0.01 11.62
N LEU A 83 4.72 0.84 11.03
CA LEU A 83 4.38 2.24 10.74
C LEU A 83 3.49 2.33 9.50
N ARG A 84 2.64 3.36 9.45
CA ARG A 84 1.78 3.67 8.31
C ARG A 84 1.64 5.18 8.19
N GLY A 85 1.60 5.67 6.96
CA GLY A 85 1.28 7.07 6.66
C GLY A 85 2.44 8.01 6.96
N PHE A 86 2.09 9.26 7.27
CA PHE A 86 3.09 10.30 7.49
C PHE A 86 3.96 10.00 8.71
N GLN A 87 5.27 10.14 8.54
CA GLN A 87 6.28 10.07 9.58
C GLN A 87 7.17 11.32 9.50
N LYS A 88 7.70 11.76 10.65
CA LYS A 88 8.72 12.82 10.66
C LYS A 88 9.96 12.36 9.88
N TRP A 89 10.73 13.31 9.36
CA TRP A 89 11.88 13.04 8.49
C TRP A 89 12.91 12.09 9.12
N ASP A 90 13.29 12.35 10.37
CA ASP A 90 14.19 11.51 11.17
C ASP A 90 13.63 10.09 11.39
N VAL A 91 12.36 9.99 11.79
CA VAL A 91 11.68 8.72 12.03
C VAL A 91 11.58 7.91 10.74
N PHE A 92 11.28 8.57 9.62
CA PHE A 92 11.24 7.96 8.30
C PHE A 92 12.61 7.39 7.92
N CYS A 93 13.68 8.20 7.98
CA CYS A 93 15.02 7.75 7.63
C CYS A 93 15.50 6.61 8.52
N ASN A 94 15.18 6.63 9.82
CA ASN A 94 15.52 5.56 10.74
C ASN A 94 14.72 4.28 10.47
N ALA A 95 13.43 4.40 10.18
CA ALA A 95 12.55 3.29 9.84
C ALA A 95 13.03 2.54 8.58
N VAL A 96 13.31 3.27 7.49
CA VAL A 96 13.79 2.66 6.24
C VAL A 96 15.19 2.05 6.44
N ASN A 97 16.10 2.74 7.14
CA ASN A 97 17.44 2.22 7.43
C ASN A 97 17.41 0.94 8.26
N ASN A 98 16.57 0.89 9.30
CA ASN A 98 16.40 -0.32 10.12
C ASN A 98 15.86 -1.49 9.30
N MET A 99 15.00 -1.20 8.32
CA MET A 99 14.46 -2.21 7.43
C MET A 99 15.52 -2.72 6.44
N MET A 100 16.33 -1.83 5.87
CA MET A 100 17.45 -2.21 4.99
C MET A 100 18.49 -3.06 5.71
N ASN A 101 18.80 -2.73 6.97
CA ASN A 101 19.80 -3.43 7.78
C ASN A 101 19.25 -4.70 8.47
N ASN A 102 17.97 -5.05 8.27
CA ASN A 102 17.40 -6.22 8.92
C ASN A 102 17.84 -7.52 8.20
N PRO A 103 18.66 -8.38 8.86
CA PRO A 103 19.18 -9.60 8.24
C PRO A 103 18.12 -10.70 8.10
N LEU A 104 16.98 -10.57 8.78
CA LEU A 104 15.88 -11.53 8.73
C LEU A 104 14.98 -11.31 7.50
N LEU A 105 15.14 -10.18 6.81
CA LEU A 105 14.38 -9.90 5.59
C LEU A 105 15.12 -10.41 4.36
N PRO A 106 14.43 -11.10 3.45
CA PRO A 106 15.06 -11.63 2.24
C PRO A 106 15.61 -10.50 1.36
N ALA A 107 16.91 -10.57 1.07
CA ALA A 107 17.60 -9.75 0.07
C ALA A 107 17.48 -10.51 -1.27
N PRO A 108 16.54 -10.17 -2.17
CA PRO A 108 16.16 -8.81 -2.55
C PRO A 108 14.66 -8.48 -2.47
N GLY A 109 14.35 -7.18 -2.53
CA GLY A 109 12.98 -6.68 -2.70
C GLY A 109 12.31 -6.24 -1.40
N LYS A 110 13.07 -5.58 -0.51
CA LYS A 110 12.53 -5.03 0.75
C LYS A 110 11.53 -3.91 0.51
N GLY A 111 11.61 -3.20 -0.62
CA GLY A 111 10.61 -2.23 -1.06
C GLY A 111 11.14 -1.27 -2.11
N VAL A 112 10.35 -0.24 -2.40
CA VAL A 112 10.72 0.84 -3.33
C VAL A 112 10.66 2.17 -2.57
N LEU A 113 11.73 2.95 -2.67
CA LEU A 113 11.78 4.34 -2.23
C LEU A 113 11.50 5.25 -3.43
N VAL A 114 10.60 6.22 -3.27
CA VAL A 114 10.22 7.16 -4.33
C VAL A 114 10.20 8.57 -3.80
N ALA A 115 10.92 9.49 -4.43
CA ALA A 115 10.83 10.92 -4.18
C ALA A 115 10.03 11.60 -5.30
N LEU A 116 8.88 12.16 -4.95
CA LEU A 116 7.96 12.84 -5.86
C LEU A 116 8.09 14.36 -5.69
N ARG A 117 8.26 15.08 -6.79
CA ARG A 117 8.25 16.54 -6.83
C ARG A 117 6.89 17.03 -7.35
N PRO A 118 6.14 17.83 -6.57
CA PRO A 118 4.84 18.32 -7.00
C PRO A 118 4.97 19.27 -8.21
N VAL A 119 3.88 19.45 -8.95
CA VAL A 119 3.81 20.43 -10.04
C VAL A 119 3.90 21.87 -9.53
N PRO A 120 4.40 22.83 -10.33
CA PRO A 120 4.36 24.26 -9.99
C PRO A 120 2.89 24.72 -9.86
N GLY A 121 2.38 24.76 -8.63
CA GLY A 121 0.97 25.06 -8.34
C GLY A 121 0.43 24.26 -7.16
N ILE A 122 1.03 23.11 -6.84
CA ILE A 122 0.68 22.29 -5.68
C ILE A 122 1.83 22.34 -4.69
N ARG A 123 1.54 22.69 -3.43
CA ARG A 123 2.54 22.61 -2.36
C ARG A 123 2.69 21.17 -1.87
N VAL A 124 3.88 20.82 -1.38
CA VAL A 124 4.17 19.45 -0.92
C VAL A 124 3.24 19.00 0.22
N GLU A 125 2.79 19.94 1.06
CA GLU A 125 1.88 19.65 2.16
C GLU A 125 0.45 19.37 1.65
N GLN A 126 0.04 19.96 0.52
CA GLN A 126 -1.22 19.63 -0.16
C GLN A 126 -1.13 18.27 -0.86
N ALA A 127 0.01 17.97 -1.50
CA ALA A 127 0.23 16.64 -2.07
C ALA A 127 0.18 15.55 -0.98
N LEU A 128 0.64 15.86 0.24
CA LEU A 128 0.58 14.96 1.39
C LEU A 128 -0.85 14.66 1.84
N THR A 129 -1.79 15.61 1.78
CA THR A 129 -3.19 15.36 2.19
C THR A 129 -3.91 14.40 1.24
N LEU A 130 -3.48 14.36 -0.02
CA LEU A 130 -3.95 13.42 -1.05
C LEU A 130 -3.32 12.03 -0.89
N CYS A 131 -2.15 11.93 -0.24
CA CYS A 131 -1.44 10.67 -0.06
C CYS A 131 -2.07 9.83 1.07
N ARG A 132 -2.88 8.82 0.70
CA ARG A 132 -3.61 7.98 1.66
C ARG A 132 -3.23 6.51 1.54
N PRO A 133 -2.11 6.08 2.15
CA PRO A 133 -1.73 4.67 2.14
C PRO A 133 -2.66 3.85 3.03
N ASN A 134 -3.24 2.80 2.47
CA ASN A 134 -4.12 1.90 3.20
C ASN A 134 -3.36 0.85 4.03
N ARG A 135 -2.13 0.51 3.62
CA ARG A 135 -1.35 -0.60 4.18
C ARG A 135 -0.32 -0.16 5.21
N THR A 136 -0.12 -1.01 6.21
CA THR A 136 1.04 -0.92 7.13
C THR A 136 2.32 -1.27 6.36
N GLY A 137 3.38 -0.51 6.59
CA GLY A 137 4.65 -0.58 5.84
C GLY A 137 4.78 0.51 4.78
N ASP A 138 3.67 1.12 4.36
CA ASP A 138 3.71 2.29 3.49
C ASP A 138 3.80 3.55 4.35
N ILE A 139 4.97 4.17 4.33
CA ILE A 139 5.25 5.41 5.04
C ILE A 139 5.64 6.51 4.07
N MET A 140 5.35 7.75 4.44
CA MET A 140 5.78 8.92 3.68
C MET A 140 6.31 10.02 4.59
N THR A 141 7.18 10.85 4.05
CA THR A 141 7.67 12.07 4.68
C THR A 141 7.72 13.19 3.64
N ILE A 142 7.83 14.43 4.10
CA ILE A 142 7.97 15.61 3.24
C ILE A 142 9.19 16.42 3.68
N GLY A 143 9.98 16.87 2.72
CA GLY A 143 11.18 17.66 2.99
C GLY A 143 11.82 18.16 1.70
N GLY A 144 12.43 19.34 1.74
CA GLY A 144 13.12 19.91 0.58
C GLY A 144 12.22 20.08 -0.64
N ASN A 145 10.94 20.41 -0.43
CA ASN A 145 9.89 20.50 -1.46
C ASN A 145 9.68 19.19 -2.26
N ARG A 146 9.90 18.04 -1.62
CA ARG A 146 9.65 16.70 -2.18
C ARG A 146 8.82 15.89 -1.19
N LEU A 147 7.93 15.06 -1.74
CA LEU A 147 7.19 14.05 -1.01
C LEU A 147 7.90 12.71 -1.22
N VAL A 148 8.44 12.14 -0.15
CA VAL A 148 9.18 10.88 -0.22
C VAL A 148 8.31 9.77 0.35
N LEU A 149 8.07 8.73 -0.44
CA LEU A 149 7.36 7.52 -0.05
C LEU A 149 8.31 6.34 0.03
N PHE A 150 8.08 5.48 1.01
CA PHE A 150 8.65 4.15 1.04
C PHE A 150 7.54 3.11 1.03
N LEU A 151 7.57 2.22 0.03
CA LEU A 151 6.58 1.16 -0.17
C LEU A 151 7.21 -0.19 0.14
N SER A 152 6.95 -0.72 1.34
CA SER A 152 7.48 -2.03 1.75
C SER A 152 7.04 -3.14 0.79
N PHE A 153 7.99 -3.95 0.33
CA PHE A 153 7.77 -5.12 -0.52
C PHE A 153 7.01 -4.88 -1.83
N CYS A 154 7.03 -3.64 -2.31
CA CYS A 154 6.56 -3.31 -3.65
C CYS A 154 7.64 -3.71 -4.67
N ARG A 155 7.24 -4.18 -5.85
CA ARG A 155 8.14 -4.37 -6.99
C ARG A 155 8.13 -3.11 -7.84
N ILE A 156 9.23 -2.84 -8.54
CA ILE A 156 9.32 -1.68 -9.44
C ILE A 156 8.21 -1.67 -10.51
N ASN A 157 7.85 -2.84 -11.05
CA ASN A 157 6.79 -2.97 -12.05
C ASN A 157 5.38 -2.66 -11.51
N ASP A 158 5.18 -2.81 -10.19
CA ASP A 158 3.90 -2.56 -9.53
C ASP A 158 3.84 -1.15 -8.92
N LEU A 159 4.86 -0.30 -9.13
CA LEU A 159 4.95 1.02 -8.53
C LEU A 159 3.81 1.93 -8.98
N ASP A 160 3.57 2.04 -10.29
CA ASP A 160 2.50 2.87 -10.85
C ASP A 160 1.13 2.42 -10.34
N THR A 161 0.92 1.12 -10.29
CA THR A 161 -0.27 0.51 -9.70
C THR A 161 -0.41 0.85 -8.22
N ALA A 162 0.66 0.79 -7.43
CA ALA A 162 0.62 1.14 -6.01
C ALA A 162 0.30 2.62 -5.82
N LEU A 163 0.92 3.51 -6.59
CA LEU A 163 0.66 4.95 -6.54
C LEU A 163 -0.79 5.29 -6.90
N ASN A 164 -1.37 4.65 -7.91
CA ASN A 164 -2.77 4.84 -8.30
C ASN A 164 -3.77 4.40 -7.21
N HIS A 165 -3.37 3.51 -6.31
CA HIS A 165 -4.20 3.13 -5.15
C HIS A 165 -4.00 4.04 -3.94
N ILE A 166 -2.84 4.72 -3.83
CA ILE A 166 -2.50 5.61 -2.73
C ILE A 166 -3.07 7.01 -2.96
N PHE A 167 -3.06 7.48 -4.21
CA PHE A 167 -3.54 8.79 -4.59
C PHE A 167 -4.94 8.71 -5.22
N PRO A 168 -5.87 9.60 -4.82
CA PRO A 168 -7.20 9.68 -5.42
C PRO A 168 -7.19 10.40 -6.78
N LEU A 169 -6.05 10.85 -7.29
CA LEU A 169 -5.93 11.51 -8.59
C LEU A 169 -4.75 10.90 -9.34
N PRO A 170 -4.75 10.96 -10.69
CA PRO A 170 -3.60 10.54 -11.48
C PRO A 170 -2.32 11.23 -11.00
N THR A 171 -1.27 10.45 -10.76
CA THR A 171 -0.01 11.00 -10.23
C THR A 171 0.65 12.01 -11.16
N GLY A 172 0.42 11.91 -12.48
CA GLY A 172 0.92 12.89 -13.46
C GLY A 172 0.34 14.29 -13.31
N ASP A 173 -0.85 14.43 -12.74
CA ASP A 173 -1.47 15.75 -12.50
C ASP A 173 -0.94 16.39 -11.21
N ILE A 174 -0.50 15.57 -10.26
CA ILE A 174 -0.02 16.01 -8.95
C ILE A 174 1.49 16.27 -8.98
N PHE A 175 2.25 15.45 -9.69
CA PHE A 175 3.71 15.41 -9.64
C PHE A 175 4.33 15.62 -11.02
N SER A 176 5.30 16.52 -11.07
CA SER A 176 6.05 16.85 -12.28
C SER A 176 7.23 15.91 -12.52
N ASN A 177 7.87 15.45 -11.45
CA ASN A 177 9.06 14.63 -11.52
C ASN A 177 9.06 13.57 -10.41
N ARG A 178 9.62 12.40 -10.69
CA ARG A 178 9.80 11.32 -9.73
C ARG A 178 11.21 10.74 -9.84
N MET A 179 11.83 10.47 -8.69
CA MET A 179 13.05 9.66 -8.60
C MET A 179 12.72 8.38 -7.84
N VAL A 180 13.26 7.26 -8.28
CA VAL A 180 12.91 5.93 -7.79
C VAL A 180 14.17 5.14 -7.50
N TRP A 181 14.23 4.54 -6.31
CA TRP A 181 15.29 3.62 -5.89
C TRP A 181 14.64 2.32 -5.40
N PHE A 182 15.03 1.20 -5.98
CA PHE A 182 14.43 -0.11 -5.69
C PHE A 182 15.46 -1.16 -5.23
N GLU A 183 16.75 -0.90 -5.41
CA GLU A 183 17.83 -1.75 -4.89
C GLU A 183 18.20 -1.32 -3.47
N ASP A 184 18.46 -2.29 -2.60
CA ASP A 184 18.76 -2.05 -1.19
C ASP A 184 19.98 -1.12 -1.00
N ASP A 185 21.01 -1.25 -1.85
CA ASP A 185 22.21 -0.41 -1.84
C ASP A 185 21.90 1.03 -2.25
N GLN A 186 21.10 1.21 -3.30
CA GLN A 186 20.68 2.53 -3.78
C GLN A 186 19.83 3.25 -2.73
N ILE A 187 18.90 2.54 -2.09
CA ILE A 187 18.06 3.07 -1.02
C ILE A 187 18.95 3.51 0.16
N SER A 188 19.92 2.68 0.54
CA SER A 188 20.83 3.00 1.65
C SER A 188 21.70 4.21 1.35
N ALA A 189 22.23 4.34 0.13
CA ALA A 189 22.99 5.50 -0.32
C ALA A 189 22.15 6.78 -0.32
N GLU A 190 20.90 6.71 -0.82
CA GLU A 190 19.99 7.85 -0.84
C GLU A 190 19.61 8.28 0.58
N LEU A 191 19.41 7.35 1.52
CA LEU A 191 19.14 7.69 2.92
C LEU A 191 20.26 8.51 3.56
N VAL A 192 21.52 8.28 3.16
CA VAL A 192 22.66 9.10 3.61
C VAL A 192 22.52 10.54 3.08
N GLN A 193 22.17 10.70 1.80
CA GLN A 193 21.92 12.02 1.20
C GLN A 193 20.73 12.74 1.84
N MET A 194 19.64 12.03 2.08
CA MET A 194 18.44 12.56 2.73
C MET A 194 18.71 13.06 4.15
N ARG A 195 19.64 12.43 4.89
CA ARG A 195 20.03 12.85 6.25
C ARG A 195 20.80 14.16 6.28
N LEU A 196 21.40 14.58 5.16
CA LEU A 196 22.08 15.88 5.05
C LEU A 196 21.12 17.06 4.93
N LEU A 197 19.82 16.80 4.72
CA LEU A 197 18.81 17.84 4.62
C LEU A 197 18.63 18.56 5.97
N ALA A 198 18.76 19.88 5.94
CA ALA A 198 18.69 20.71 7.14
C ALA A 198 17.29 20.63 7.80
N PRO A 199 17.20 20.63 9.15
CA PRO A 199 15.93 20.47 9.87
C PRO A 199 14.87 21.53 9.53
N GLU A 200 15.28 22.73 9.08
CA GLU A 200 14.37 23.81 8.70
C GLU A 200 13.59 23.47 7.40
N GLN A 201 14.11 22.53 6.61
CA GLN A 201 13.47 22.08 5.37
C GLN A 201 12.57 20.86 5.56
N TRP A 202 12.40 20.39 6.81
CA TRP A 202 11.48 19.31 7.14
C TRP A 202 10.05 19.84 7.11
N GLY A 203 9.23 19.27 6.23
CA GLY A 203 7.83 19.65 6.14
C GLY A 203 7.03 19.01 7.27
N MET A 204 6.02 19.75 7.74
CA MET A 204 4.99 19.21 8.63
C MET A 204 3.66 19.16 7.89
N PRO A 205 2.81 18.16 8.17
CA PRO A 205 1.48 18.09 7.59
C PRO A 205 0.71 19.35 7.99
N LEU A 206 -0.14 19.84 7.07
CA LEU A 206 -1.08 20.89 7.40
C LEU A 206 -1.97 20.45 8.57
N PRO A 207 -2.30 21.34 9.51
CA PRO A 207 -3.23 21.01 10.57
C PRO A 207 -4.53 20.52 9.95
N LEU A 208 -4.91 19.27 10.29
CA LEU A 208 -6.16 18.67 9.85
C LEU A 208 -7.31 19.51 10.41
N THR A 209 -7.90 20.36 9.57
CA THR A 209 -9.26 20.84 9.81
C THR A 209 -10.13 19.60 9.74
N GLN A 210 -10.63 19.14 10.89
CA GLN A 210 -11.66 18.11 10.96
C GLN A 210 -12.93 18.65 10.28
N SER A 211 -12.97 18.59 8.95
CA SER A 211 -14.21 18.57 8.20
C SER A 211 -14.26 17.20 7.55
N SER A 212 -15.07 16.33 8.12
CA SER A 212 -15.44 15.00 7.63
C SER A 212 -16.29 15.08 6.36
N LYS A 213 -16.11 16.10 5.52
CA LYS A 213 -16.75 16.17 4.22
C LYS A 213 -15.78 15.61 3.19
N PRO A 214 -16.13 14.55 2.45
CA PRO A 214 -15.31 14.13 1.33
C PRO A 214 -15.18 15.33 0.39
N VAL A 215 -13.94 15.78 0.17
CA VAL A 215 -13.62 16.95 -0.68
C VAL A 215 -14.10 16.74 -2.12
N ILE A 216 -14.41 15.49 -2.49
CA ILE A 216 -14.91 15.11 -3.80
C ILE A 216 -16.04 14.08 -3.58
N ASN A 217 -17.27 14.46 -3.94
CA ASN A 217 -18.39 13.51 -4.07
C ASN A 217 -18.20 12.65 -5.32
N ALA A 218 -17.08 11.93 -5.42
CA ALA A 218 -16.82 11.00 -6.50
C ALA A 218 -16.08 9.76 -6.01
N GLU A 219 -16.55 8.60 -6.45
CA GLU A 219 -15.90 7.31 -6.21
C GLU A 219 -15.40 6.73 -7.54
N HIS A 220 -14.21 6.11 -7.49
CA HIS A 220 -13.63 5.43 -8.64
C HIS A 220 -14.00 3.94 -8.62
N ASN A 221 -14.94 3.53 -9.49
CA ASN A 221 -15.43 2.15 -9.53
C ASN A 221 -14.53 1.21 -10.37
N GLY A 222 -13.22 1.44 -10.38
CA GLY A 222 -12.23 0.65 -11.11
C GLY A 222 -12.18 0.87 -12.64
N ARG A 223 -13.09 1.65 -13.24
CA ARG A 223 -13.08 1.99 -14.68
C ARG A 223 -13.20 3.49 -14.98
N HIS A 224 -13.97 4.22 -14.19
CA HIS A 224 -14.19 5.66 -14.36
C HIS A 224 -14.64 6.29 -13.05
N TRP A 225 -14.41 7.60 -12.93
CA TRP A 225 -14.88 8.44 -11.82
C TRP A 225 -16.39 8.66 -11.94
N ARG A 226 -17.16 8.34 -10.89
CA ARG A 226 -18.59 8.67 -10.81
C ARG A 226 -18.87 9.59 -9.64
N ARG A 227 -19.63 10.66 -9.88
CA ARG A 227 -20.15 11.51 -8.81
C ARG A 227 -21.34 10.88 -8.13
N ILE A 228 -21.40 10.95 -6.79
CA ILE A 228 -22.57 10.53 -6.01
C ILE A 228 -23.48 11.74 -5.87
N PRO A 229 -24.73 11.71 -6.38
CA PRO A 229 -25.65 12.82 -6.21
C PRO A 229 -26.07 12.94 -4.75
N GLU A 230 -25.92 14.13 -4.17
CA GLU A 230 -26.51 14.45 -2.88
C GLU A 230 -28.00 14.77 -3.06
N PRO A 231 -28.91 14.16 -2.29
CA PRO A 231 -30.32 14.49 -2.33
C PRO A 231 -30.52 15.90 -1.74
N MET A 232 -30.91 16.85 -2.60
CA MET A 232 -31.28 18.19 -2.20
C MET A 232 -32.79 18.22 -1.90
N ARG A 233 -33.19 18.45 -0.65
CA ARG A 233 -34.59 18.76 -0.30
C ARG A 233 -34.79 20.27 -0.42
N LEU A 234 -35.87 20.70 -1.07
CA LEU A 234 -36.18 22.10 -1.38
C LEU A 234 -36.84 22.88 -0.22
N LEU A 235 -37.08 22.26 0.93
CA LEU A 235 -37.73 22.87 2.10
C LEU A 235 -37.04 22.39 3.37
N ASP A 236 -36.51 23.34 4.16
CA ASP A 236 -36.10 23.11 5.55
C ASP A 236 -37.38 23.06 6.42
N ASP A 237 -37.54 22.02 7.24
CA ASP A 237 -38.59 21.89 8.27
C ASP A 237 -38.35 22.87 9.44
N ALA A 238 -38.07 24.14 9.13
CA ALA A 238 -37.99 25.21 10.09
C ALA A 238 -38.96 26.31 9.64
N VAL A 239 -40.05 26.41 10.40
CA VAL A 239 -41.06 27.49 10.46
C VAL A 239 -42.45 27.07 9.94
N GLU A 240 -43.07 26.08 10.60
CA GLU A 240 -44.50 26.18 10.90
C GLU A 240 -44.65 27.06 12.16
N ARG A 241 -44.90 28.36 11.94
CA ARG A 241 -45.42 29.24 12.99
C ARG A 241 -46.86 28.83 13.29
N SER A 242 -47.09 28.18 14.41
CA SER A 242 -48.43 28.00 14.98
C SER A 242 -49.03 29.39 15.26
N SER A 243 -50.16 29.66 14.61
CA SER A 243 -51.10 30.73 14.99
C SER A 243 -52.11 30.17 15.97
#